data_AF-A0A5J5NNR1-F1
#
_entry.id   AF-A0A5J5NNR1-F1
#
_cell.length_a   1.000
_cell.length_b   1.000
_cell.length_c   1.000
_cell.angle_alpha   90.00
_cell.angle_beta   90.00
_cell.angle_gamma   90.00
#
_symmetry.space_group_name_H-M   'P 1'
#
loop_
_entity.id
_entity.type
_entity.pdbx_description
1 polymer ?
#
loop_
_entity_poly.entity_id
_entity_poly.type
_entity_poly.pdbx_seq_one_letter_code
_entity_poly.pdbx_strand_id
1 'polypeptide(L)'
;MSTKSQPSSWFRLLNQTFQNPPRTPPSFSRKISSPNTHYSSAPCLRNRIPKTLLKPHSPFCRKISTFSYFPNHQTPKSPLSFMRCHFSTSFTSDEAIDNLLEELVAEVELEKQKEREDRKRKGLDTKDIDEEDNEDYMGVTPLIAKLEKKELTEQDIDLMLEVPTDSDTEEDSEDENDRDDNKWELQFEKKKKMHEQLLKNFCEAGTLDDAFKWMEKVNKFEEKHFKLPLEYRVIGDLMNLLKVAEGKEKFILQQKLNRAMRLLQWKEAYDPNNPANYGVIQQQQVDPSGDHEEGAELENENEKKIVGNDDEEDEEEFDDMKERDNILLEKLNAIDKKLEEKLAELDYTFGRKGKLLEEEIRDLAEERNALTEKKRTPLYRKGFDVRLIDVNRTCKVTKGGQVVKYTALMACGNFHGVVGYAKAKAPAVPIALQKVHEKCFENLHYIERHEEHTIAHAIQTTYKKTKVYLWPAKTTTGMKAGRTVENILELAGFKNVKSKVIGSRNPHNTVKAVFKALNAVETPKDIQEKFGRTVVEKHLLQ
;
A
#
# COMPACT_ATOMS: atom_id res chain seq x y z
N MET A 1 -14.10 -46.12 -65.63
CA MET A 1 -12.90 -46.74 -65.02
C MET A 1 -12.52 -45.84 -63.85
N SER A 2 -13.02 -46.06 -62.63
CA SER A 2 -12.54 -47.02 -61.63
C SER A 2 -11.13 -46.72 -61.10
N THR A 3 -11.04 -45.78 -60.17
CA THR A 3 -9.97 -45.66 -59.16
C THR A 3 -10.61 -45.36 -57.80
N LYS A 4 -11.01 -46.41 -57.07
CA LYS A 4 -11.45 -46.30 -55.67
C LYS A 4 -10.32 -46.75 -54.75
N SER A 5 -9.75 -45.82 -53.97
CA SER A 5 -8.90 -46.16 -52.82
C SER A 5 -9.75 -46.23 -51.55
N GLN A 6 -9.55 -47.27 -50.74
CA GLN A 6 -10.13 -47.42 -49.40
C GLN A 6 -9.01 -47.32 -48.35
N PRO A 7 -9.23 -46.63 -47.21
CA PRO A 7 -8.18 -46.36 -46.23
C PRO A 7 -7.97 -47.51 -45.22
N SER A 8 -6.79 -47.53 -44.61
CA SER A 8 -6.29 -48.60 -43.73
C SER A 8 -6.74 -48.48 -42.27
N SER A 9 -7.54 -49.47 -41.82
CA SER A 9 -7.35 -50.27 -40.59
C SER A 9 -6.82 -49.65 -39.27
N TRP A 10 -7.08 -48.38 -38.94
CA TRP A 10 -6.83 -47.83 -37.59
C TRP A 10 -8.07 -47.25 -36.87
N PHE A 11 -9.25 -47.31 -37.51
CA PHE A 11 -10.51 -46.75 -36.98
C PHE A 11 -11.51 -47.79 -36.44
N ARG A 12 -11.02 -48.93 -35.92
CA ARG A 12 -11.85 -49.98 -35.26
C ARG A 12 -11.26 -50.47 -33.93
N LEU A 13 -11.09 -49.57 -32.96
CA LEU A 13 -10.84 -49.95 -31.55
C LEU A 13 -11.37 -48.94 -30.51
N LEU A 14 -12.19 -47.97 -30.93
CA LEU A 14 -12.62 -46.82 -30.10
C LEU A 14 -14.15 -46.64 -30.04
N ASN A 15 -14.92 -47.65 -30.42
CA ASN A 15 -16.40 -47.64 -30.38
C ASN A 15 -16.96 -48.92 -29.74
N GLN A 16 -16.58 -49.21 -28.48
CA GLN A 16 -17.26 -50.24 -27.68
C GLN A 16 -17.22 -50.03 -26.15
N THR A 17 -17.15 -48.80 -25.66
CA THR A 17 -17.17 -48.47 -24.21
C THR A 17 -18.00 -47.23 -23.84
N PHE A 18 -19.12 -46.99 -24.54
CA PHE A 18 -20.10 -45.95 -24.15
C PHE A 18 -21.52 -46.53 -24.06
N GLN A 19 -21.78 -47.26 -22.96
CA GLN A 19 -23.13 -47.60 -22.48
C GLN A 19 -23.04 -48.18 -21.05
N ASN A 20 -22.96 -47.31 -20.04
CA ASN A 20 -23.30 -47.61 -18.63
C ASN A 20 -23.27 -46.30 -17.79
N PRO A 21 -24.32 -45.97 -17.01
CA PRO A 21 -24.33 -44.78 -16.15
C PRO A 21 -23.58 -45.03 -14.81
N PRO A 22 -23.02 -43.97 -14.17
CA PRO A 22 -22.33 -44.11 -12.90
C PRO A 22 -23.30 -44.43 -11.74
N ARG A 23 -22.94 -45.44 -10.93
CA ARG A 23 -23.70 -45.84 -9.75
C ARG A 23 -23.45 -44.90 -8.56
N THR A 24 -24.50 -44.66 -7.78
CA THR A 24 -24.44 -43.89 -6.53
C THR A 24 -23.72 -44.65 -5.40
N PRO A 25 -23.00 -43.96 -4.50
CA PRO A 25 -22.44 -44.59 -3.30
C PRO A 25 -23.53 -44.89 -2.24
N PRO A 26 -23.41 -45.99 -1.47
CA PRO A 26 -24.48 -46.45 -0.58
C PRO A 26 -24.56 -45.67 0.75
N SER A 27 -25.78 -45.44 1.21
CA SER A 27 -26.08 -44.88 2.54
C SER A 27 -25.91 -45.94 3.65
N PHE A 28 -24.92 -45.73 4.52
CA PHE A 28 -24.70 -46.59 5.69
C PHE A 28 -25.72 -46.31 6.81
N SER A 29 -26.93 -46.87 6.66
CA SER A 29 -27.96 -46.89 7.70
C SER A 29 -27.72 -48.04 8.70
N ARG A 30 -27.02 -47.77 9.79
CA ARG A 30 -26.77 -48.76 10.85
C ARG A 30 -27.99 -48.90 11.78
N LYS A 31 -29.01 -49.65 11.36
CA LYS A 31 -30.08 -50.13 12.26
C LYS A 31 -29.54 -51.24 13.16
N ILE A 32 -29.38 -50.95 14.45
CA ILE A 32 -29.19 -51.98 15.49
C ILE A 32 -30.55 -52.20 16.17
N SER A 33 -30.89 -53.46 16.37
CA SER A 33 -32.14 -53.93 16.95
C SER A 33 -32.33 -53.55 18.41
N SER A 34 -33.52 -53.06 18.74
CA SER A 34 -34.04 -52.93 20.11
C SER A 34 -34.63 -54.27 20.60
N PRO A 35 -34.43 -54.64 21.87
CA PRO A 35 -35.27 -55.61 22.57
C PRO A 35 -36.22 -54.91 23.57
N ASN A 36 -37.53 -55.11 23.38
CA ASN A 36 -38.51 -55.18 24.47
C ASN A 36 -38.68 -56.68 24.81
N THR A 37 -39.14 -57.16 25.96
CA THR A 37 -39.97 -56.66 27.07
C THR A 37 -39.59 -57.37 28.39
N HIS A 38 -39.85 -56.78 29.56
CA HIS A 38 -40.85 -57.29 30.54
C HIS A 38 -40.74 -56.66 31.96
N TYR A 39 -41.94 -56.41 32.50
CA TYR A 39 -42.32 -55.91 33.83
C TYR A 39 -41.63 -56.54 35.05
N SER A 40 -41.37 -55.72 36.07
CA SER A 40 -41.78 -56.01 37.47
C SER A 40 -41.93 -54.73 38.31
N SER A 41 -42.50 -54.84 39.51
CA SER A 41 -43.23 -53.79 40.25
C SER A 41 -42.45 -53.06 41.38
N ALA A 42 -43.07 -51.95 41.82
CA ALA A 42 -42.89 -51.08 43.01
C ALA A 42 -42.59 -51.80 44.37
N PRO A 43 -42.30 -51.13 45.53
CA PRO A 43 -42.64 -49.72 45.88
C PRO A 43 -41.72 -48.88 46.82
N CYS A 44 -42.06 -47.57 46.87
CA CYS A 44 -42.08 -46.60 48.00
C CYS A 44 -41.04 -46.57 49.16
N LEU A 45 -40.46 -45.37 49.40
CA LEU A 45 -40.44 -44.56 50.66
C LEU A 45 -39.48 -43.35 50.46
N ARG A 46 -39.90 -42.07 50.27
CA ARG A 46 -40.63 -41.09 51.12
C ARG A 46 -39.75 -40.33 52.13
N ASN A 47 -39.49 -39.03 51.86
CA ASN A 47 -39.54 -37.87 52.79
C ASN A 47 -39.28 -36.57 51.98
N ARG A 48 -40.30 -35.73 51.71
CA ARG A 48 -40.74 -34.52 52.47
C ARG A 48 -39.70 -33.38 52.49
N ILE A 49 -39.84 -32.32 51.67
CA ILE A 49 -40.72 -31.09 51.81
C ILE A 49 -40.12 -30.08 52.83
N PRO A 50 -40.16 -28.72 52.63
CA PRO A 50 -41.02 -27.93 51.75
C PRO A 50 -40.35 -26.91 50.79
N LYS A 51 -41.18 -26.32 49.91
CA LYS A 51 -40.95 -25.03 49.24
C LYS A 51 -41.51 -23.89 50.09
N THR A 52 -40.89 -22.71 50.06
CA THR A 52 -41.55 -21.44 50.43
C THR A 52 -41.27 -20.35 49.38
N LEU A 53 -42.26 -19.51 49.15
CA LEU A 53 -42.20 -18.33 48.27
C LEU A 53 -41.45 -17.18 48.97
N LEU A 54 -40.95 -16.21 48.20
CA LEU A 54 -41.21 -14.77 48.45
C LEU A 54 -40.70 -13.85 47.31
N LYS A 55 -41.15 -12.59 47.37
CA LYS A 55 -41.09 -11.55 46.33
C LYS A 55 -39.76 -10.77 46.29
N PRO A 56 -39.46 -10.04 45.19
CA PRO A 56 -38.28 -9.18 45.12
C PRO A 56 -38.45 -7.91 45.98
N HIS A 57 -37.38 -7.50 46.65
CA HIS A 57 -37.22 -6.16 47.22
C HIS A 57 -35.93 -5.51 46.72
N SER A 58 -35.96 -4.18 46.61
CA SER A 58 -35.00 -3.36 45.88
C SER A 58 -34.05 -2.59 46.84
N PRO A 59 -33.35 -1.50 46.45
CA PRO A 59 -31.92 -1.37 46.70
C PRO A 59 -31.56 -0.68 48.02
N PHE A 60 -30.38 -0.99 48.56
CA PHE A 60 -29.77 -0.18 49.62
C PHE A 60 -28.81 0.87 49.06
N CYS A 61 -29.28 2.10 49.07
CA CYS A 61 -28.53 3.32 48.80
C CYS A 61 -27.69 3.70 50.04
N ARG A 62 -26.52 4.32 49.87
CA ARG A 62 -25.87 5.10 50.95
C ARG A 62 -26.27 6.57 50.79
N LYS A 63 -26.77 7.20 51.87
CA LYS A 63 -27.11 8.64 51.90
C LYS A 63 -26.21 9.40 52.87
N ILE A 64 -25.43 10.32 52.31
CA ILE A 64 -25.25 11.75 52.65
C ILE A 64 -25.61 12.21 54.09
N SER A 65 -24.72 13.01 54.68
CA SER A 65 -25.01 14.04 55.69
C SER A 65 -24.57 15.42 55.13
N THR A 66 -25.50 16.27 54.67
CA THR A 66 -26.12 17.43 55.37
C THR A 66 -25.29 18.73 55.43
N PHE A 67 -25.68 19.73 54.64
CA PHE A 67 -25.83 21.15 55.06
C PHE A 67 -26.80 21.91 54.12
N SER A 68 -27.16 23.14 54.48
CA SER A 68 -28.42 23.82 54.11
C SER A 68 -28.34 25.36 54.36
N TYR A 69 -29.22 26.27 53.89
CA TYR A 69 -30.56 26.17 53.30
C TYR A 69 -30.97 27.48 52.53
N PHE A 70 -31.46 27.39 51.27
CA PHE A 70 -32.44 28.33 50.64
C PHE A 70 -32.04 29.82 50.40
N PRO A 71 -32.83 30.65 49.65
CA PRO A 71 -33.74 30.41 48.52
C PRO A 71 -33.62 31.42 47.31
N ASN A 72 -34.46 31.22 46.28
CA ASN A 72 -34.64 32.08 45.09
C ASN A 72 -35.15 33.51 45.37
N HIS A 73 -34.87 34.44 44.45
CA HIS A 73 -35.81 35.48 44.02
C HIS A 73 -35.82 35.67 42.49
N GLN A 74 -36.95 36.16 41.97
CA GLN A 74 -37.30 36.26 40.54
C GLN A 74 -36.86 37.60 39.92
N THR A 75 -36.73 37.69 38.59
CA THR A 75 -37.45 38.65 37.71
C THR A 75 -37.11 38.40 36.20
N PRO A 76 -37.90 38.93 35.22
CA PRO A 76 -38.05 38.28 33.92
C PRO A 76 -37.52 39.05 32.67
N LYS A 77 -37.74 38.44 31.50
CA LYS A 77 -37.41 38.88 30.13
C LYS A 77 -38.06 40.21 29.71
N SER A 78 -37.43 40.97 28.80
CA SER A 78 -37.96 41.40 27.48
C SER A 78 -36.88 42.25 26.72
N PRO A 79 -37.13 42.98 25.61
CA PRO A 79 -36.53 42.64 24.32
C PRO A 79 -35.74 43.79 23.66
N LEU A 80 -35.50 43.66 22.34
CA LEU A 80 -35.00 44.66 21.37
C LEU A 80 -33.47 44.85 21.26
N SER A 81 -33.00 44.39 20.10
CA SER A 81 -31.95 44.98 19.27
C SER A 81 -31.62 46.46 19.49
N PHE A 82 -30.33 46.80 19.56
CA PHE A 82 -29.71 47.75 18.63
C PHE A 82 -28.19 47.58 18.56
N MET A 83 -27.69 47.45 17.33
CA MET A 83 -26.34 47.74 16.81
C MET A 83 -25.15 47.85 17.80
N ARG A 84 -24.19 46.92 17.67
CA ARG A 84 -22.77 47.27 17.79
C ARG A 84 -22.07 46.87 16.49
N CYS A 85 -21.59 47.87 15.77
CA CYS A 85 -20.99 47.74 14.45
C CYS A 85 -19.62 47.07 14.54
N HIS A 86 -19.55 45.82 14.08
CA HIS A 86 -18.32 45.28 13.51
C HIS A 86 -18.32 45.65 12.03
N PHE A 87 -17.20 46.21 11.56
CA PHE A 87 -17.04 46.63 10.18
C PHE A 87 -16.93 45.37 9.32
N SER A 88 -17.94 45.09 8.50
CA SER A 88 -17.89 43.97 7.57
C SER A 88 -16.96 44.33 6.42
N THR A 89 -15.71 43.91 6.48
CA THR A 89 -14.88 43.78 5.27
C THR A 89 -15.51 42.71 4.40
N SER A 90 -16.25 43.13 3.38
CA SER A 90 -16.59 42.25 2.27
C SER A 90 -15.30 41.84 1.59
N PHE A 91 -15.08 40.53 1.45
CA PHE A 91 -14.04 39.97 0.58
C PHE A 91 -14.35 40.35 -0.86
N THR A 92 -13.84 41.50 -1.30
CA THR A 92 -13.45 41.74 -2.69
C THR A 92 -12.09 41.06 -2.88
N SER A 93 -11.88 40.34 -3.98
CA SER A 93 -10.54 39.88 -4.35
C SER A 93 -9.61 41.08 -4.51
N ASP A 94 -8.30 40.91 -4.33
CA ASP A 94 -7.33 42.01 -4.51
C ASP A 94 -7.43 42.59 -5.92
N GLU A 95 -7.64 41.75 -6.94
CA GLU A 95 -8.00 42.16 -8.30
C GLU A 95 -9.18 43.15 -8.35
N ALA A 96 -10.23 42.95 -7.53
CA ALA A 96 -11.39 43.84 -7.50
C ALA A 96 -11.12 45.15 -6.72
N ILE A 97 -10.08 45.20 -5.89
CA ILE A 97 -9.58 46.43 -5.27
C ILE A 97 -8.72 47.19 -6.28
N ASP A 98 -7.83 46.50 -6.98
CA ASP A 98 -6.97 47.09 -8.01
C ASP A 98 -7.78 47.66 -9.18
N ASN A 99 -8.78 46.92 -9.69
CA ASN A 99 -9.71 47.45 -10.72
C ASN A 99 -10.47 48.70 -10.25
N LEU A 100 -10.83 48.78 -8.96
CA LEU A 100 -11.55 49.93 -8.39
C LEU A 100 -10.59 51.12 -8.19
N LEU A 101 -9.32 50.87 -7.84
CA LEU A 101 -8.26 51.87 -7.82
C LEU A 101 -7.96 52.41 -9.22
N GLU A 102 -7.86 51.55 -10.25
CA GLU A 102 -7.71 51.97 -11.64
C GLU A 102 -8.92 52.79 -12.13
N GLU A 103 -10.14 52.40 -11.80
CA GLU A 103 -11.37 53.16 -12.12
C GLU A 103 -11.35 54.55 -11.47
N LEU A 104 -10.99 54.65 -10.18
CA LEU A 104 -10.89 55.93 -9.47
C LEU A 104 -9.76 56.83 -10.02
N VAL A 105 -8.61 56.26 -10.39
CA VAL A 105 -7.52 57.03 -11.03
C VAL A 105 -7.99 57.56 -12.39
N ALA A 106 -8.68 56.73 -13.20
CA ALA A 106 -9.22 57.14 -14.49
C ALA A 106 -10.31 58.23 -14.37
N GLU A 107 -11.16 58.19 -13.33
CA GLU A 107 -12.13 59.26 -13.05
C GLU A 107 -11.44 60.59 -12.73
N VAL A 108 -10.40 60.58 -11.89
CA VAL A 108 -9.61 61.78 -11.53
C VAL A 108 -8.89 62.35 -12.76
N GLU A 109 -8.30 61.51 -13.62
CA GLU A 109 -7.70 61.96 -14.87
C GLU A 109 -8.73 62.60 -15.82
N LEU A 110 -9.93 62.03 -15.94
CA LEU A 110 -11.02 62.59 -16.74
C LEU A 110 -11.53 63.94 -16.19
N GLU A 111 -11.54 64.11 -14.86
CA GLU A 111 -11.91 65.39 -14.24
C GLU A 111 -10.84 66.46 -14.50
N LYS A 112 -9.54 66.14 -14.35
CA LYS A 112 -8.42 67.01 -14.76
C LYS A 112 -8.48 67.39 -16.24
N GLN A 113 -8.85 66.45 -17.13
CA GLN A 113 -9.00 66.74 -18.56
C GLN A 113 -10.15 67.72 -18.84
N LYS A 114 -11.31 67.55 -18.19
CA LYS A 114 -12.43 68.52 -18.27
C LYS A 114 -12.02 69.90 -17.75
N GLU A 115 -11.27 69.96 -16.66
CA GLU A 115 -10.77 71.24 -16.14
C GLU A 115 -9.79 71.91 -17.11
N ARG A 116 -8.84 71.16 -17.71
CA ARG A 116 -7.96 71.67 -18.78
C ARG A 116 -8.76 72.23 -19.95
N GLU A 117 -9.82 71.54 -20.39
CA GLU A 117 -10.69 72.04 -21.46
C GLU A 117 -11.42 73.31 -21.07
N ASP A 118 -11.99 73.39 -19.87
CA ASP A 118 -12.72 74.58 -19.42
C ASP A 118 -11.80 75.78 -19.14
N ARG A 119 -10.56 75.56 -18.65
CA ARG A 119 -9.53 76.62 -18.57
C ARG A 119 -9.10 77.08 -19.96
N LYS A 120 -8.93 76.18 -20.94
CA LYS A 120 -8.67 76.52 -22.35
C LYS A 120 -9.83 77.30 -22.99
N ARG A 121 -11.09 76.92 -22.75
CA ARG A 121 -12.28 77.68 -23.22
C ARG A 121 -12.35 79.08 -22.61
N LYS A 122 -11.83 79.27 -21.39
CA LYS A 122 -11.71 80.58 -20.71
C LYS A 122 -10.44 81.35 -21.08
N GLY A 123 -9.49 80.74 -21.81
CA GLY A 123 -8.26 81.37 -22.28
C GLY A 123 -7.14 81.50 -21.22
N LEU A 124 -7.14 80.68 -20.17
CA LEU A 124 -6.04 80.64 -19.18
C LEU A 124 -4.97 79.60 -19.56
N ASP A 125 -3.73 79.80 -19.08
CA ASP A 125 -2.64 78.82 -19.20
C ASP A 125 -2.94 77.58 -18.32
N THR A 126 -2.36 76.43 -18.66
CA THR A 126 -2.67 75.13 -18.03
C THR A 126 -1.46 74.42 -17.41
N LYS A 127 -0.28 75.04 -17.41
CA LYS A 127 0.98 74.41 -16.93
C LYS A 127 0.95 74.02 -15.46
N ASP A 128 0.31 74.83 -14.63
CA ASP A 128 0.21 74.62 -13.18
C ASP A 128 -0.40 73.24 -12.84
N ILE A 129 -1.21 72.66 -13.74
CA ILE A 129 -1.85 71.34 -13.60
C ILE A 129 -0.87 70.18 -13.87
N ASP A 130 0.22 70.41 -14.61
CA ASP A 130 1.29 69.42 -14.81
C ASP A 130 2.35 69.50 -13.69
N GLU A 131 2.45 70.64 -12.98
CA GLU A 131 3.36 70.80 -11.85
C GLU A 131 2.79 70.18 -10.55
N GLU A 132 1.47 70.25 -10.34
CA GLU A 132 0.77 69.70 -9.16
C GLU A 132 1.00 68.18 -8.95
N ASP A 133 1.17 67.41 -10.03
CA ASP A 133 1.47 65.96 -9.97
C ASP A 133 2.93 65.63 -9.61
N ASN A 134 3.83 66.62 -9.60
CA ASN A 134 5.22 66.48 -9.17
C ASN A 134 5.44 66.97 -7.73
N GLU A 135 4.42 67.53 -7.08
CA GLU A 135 4.49 68.01 -5.70
C GLU A 135 4.17 66.88 -4.71
N ASP A 136 5.20 66.38 -4.02
CA ASP A 136 5.06 65.37 -2.96
C ASP A 136 4.45 65.96 -1.68
N TYR A 137 3.13 66.20 -1.71
CA TYR A 137 2.35 66.81 -0.63
C TYR A 137 2.43 66.08 0.72
N MET A 138 2.88 64.82 0.73
CA MET A 138 3.00 64.00 1.95
C MET A 138 4.46 63.65 2.32
N GLY A 139 5.45 64.03 1.52
CA GLY A 139 6.87 63.76 1.77
C GLY A 139 7.27 62.28 1.67
N VAL A 140 6.56 61.49 0.86
CA VAL A 140 6.70 60.03 0.78
C VAL A 140 7.64 59.58 -0.35
N THR A 141 7.86 60.39 -1.39
CA THR A 141 8.80 60.08 -2.48
C THR A 141 10.24 59.79 -2.00
N PRO A 142 10.86 60.49 -1.02
CA PRO A 142 12.16 60.11 -0.49
C PRO A 142 12.14 58.86 0.40
N LEU A 143 10.97 58.38 0.83
CA LEU A 143 10.82 57.10 1.52
C LEU A 143 10.72 55.94 0.52
N ILE A 144 9.95 56.11 -0.57
CA ILE A 144 9.85 55.14 -1.67
C ILE A 144 11.23 54.90 -2.29
N ALA A 145 11.93 55.97 -2.70
CA ALA A 145 13.28 55.88 -3.26
C ALA A 145 14.33 55.29 -2.29
N LYS A 146 14.02 55.23 -0.98
CA LYS A 146 14.86 54.63 0.06
C LYS A 146 14.49 53.19 0.37
N LEU A 147 13.27 52.76 0.04
CA LEU A 147 12.82 51.36 0.06
C LEU A 147 13.33 50.64 -1.20
N GLU A 148 13.12 51.19 -2.39
CA GLU A 148 13.66 50.64 -3.66
C GLU A 148 15.18 50.46 -3.58
N LYS A 149 15.88 51.45 -3.01
CA LYS A 149 17.34 51.38 -2.82
C LYS A 149 17.76 50.38 -1.75
N LYS A 150 16.89 50.07 -0.77
CA LYS A 150 17.10 49.00 0.19
C LYS A 150 16.93 47.63 -0.46
N GLU A 151 15.86 47.42 -1.21
CA GLU A 151 15.58 46.17 -1.94
C GLU A 151 16.76 45.81 -2.87
N LEU A 152 17.31 46.80 -3.59
CA LEU A 152 18.51 46.61 -4.41
C LEU A 152 19.75 46.20 -3.58
N THR A 153 19.96 46.78 -2.38
CA THR A 153 21.05 46.32 -1.50
C THR A 153 20.77 44.99 -0.80
N GLU A 154 19.51 44.64 -0.56
CA GLU A 154 19.13 43.36 0.06
C GLU A 154 19.33 42.20 -0.94
N GLN A 155 19.10 42.44 -2.24
CA GLN A 155 19.48 41.53 -3.32
C GLN A 155 21.00 41.28 -3.42
N ASP A 156 21.84 42.29 -3.11
CA ASP A 156 23.31 42.17 -3.12
C ASP A 156 23.89 41.54 -1.83
N ILE A 157 23.15 41.54 -0.72
CA ILE A 157 23.67 41.16 0.62
C ILE A 157 23.39 39.70 1.01
N ASP A 158 22.47 38.98 0.33
CA ASP A 158 22.21 37.53 0.55
C ASP A 158 23.38 36.60 0.13
N LEU A 159 24.58 37.16 -0.08
CA LEU A 159 25.83 36.48 -0.38
C LEU A 159 26.79 36.32 0.81
N MET A 160 26.52 36.87 2.00
CA MET A 160 27.37 36.65 3.19
C MET A 160 26.64 36.59 4.55
N LEU A 161 26.55 35.35 5.08
CA LEU A 161 26.44 34.96 6.50
C LEU A 161 25.57 35.83 7.45
N GLU A 162 24.49 35.23 7.98
CA GLU A 162 24.49 34.70 9.36
C GLU A 162 23.30 33.75 9.59
N VAL A 163 23.39 32.89 10.61
CA VAL A 163 22.30 32.01 11.05
C VAL A 163 21.79 32.51 12.41
N PRO A 164 20.53 32.98 12.51
CA PRO A 164 19.86 33.19 13.78
C PRO A 164 18.96 32.00 14.15
N THR A 165 18.94 31.70 15.45
CA THR A 165 18.25 30.58 16.09
C THR A 165 16.83 30.97 16.51
N ASP A 166 15.87 30.09 16.18
CA ASP A 166 14.66 29.74 16.96
C ASP A 166 13.81 30.91 17.52
N SER A 167 12.73 31.27 16.80
CA SER A 167 11.60 32.02 17.35
C SER A 167 10.30 31.68 16.60
N ASP A 168 9.32 31.14 17.30
CA ASP A 168 8.03 30.74 16.73
C ASP A 168 7.23 31.94 16.19
N THR A 169 6.85 31.90 14.90
CA THR A 169 5.71 32.64 14.33
C THR A 169 5.06 31.78 13.25
N GLU A 170 3.88 31.23 13.52
CA GLU A 170 3.02 30.59 12.51
C GLU A 170 2.23 31.70 11.79
N GLU A 171 2.55 31.97 10.52
CA GLU A 171 1.64 32.68 9.60
C GLU A 171 1.81 32.08 8.19
N ASP A 172 0.74 31.51 7.65
CA ASP A 172 0.75 30.76 6.40
C ASP A 172 0.98 31.69 5.19
N SER A 173 1.94 31.36 4.34
CA SER A 173 1.98 31.85 2.95
C SER A 173 2.41 30.72 2.01
N GLU A 174 1.57 30.40 1.03
CA GLU A 174 1.73 29.24 0.14
C GLU A 174 2.71 29.48 -1.04
N ASP A 175 3.51 30.56 -0.96
CA ASP A 175 4.41 31.05 -2.04
C ASP A 175 5.91 30.72 -1.86
N GLU A 176 6.32 30.06 -0.76
CA GLU A 176 7.75 29.79 -0.51
C GLU A 176 8.32 28.57 -1.28
N ASN A 177 7.48 27.61 -1.71
CA ASN A 177 7.95 26.34 -2.29
C ASN A 177 8.77 26.51 -3.58
N ASP A 178 8.36 27.41 -4.48
CA ASP A 178 9.01 27.57 -5.80
C ASP A 178 10.41 28.24 -5.73
N ARG A 179 10.76 28.90 -4.62
CA ARG A 179 12.06 29.58 -4.47
C ARG A 179 13.17 28.63 -4.01
N ASP A 180 12.85 27.63 -3.20
CA ASP A 180 13.84 26.73 -2.63
C ASP A 180 14.33 25.65 -3.62
N ASP A 181 13.47 25.16 -4.51
CA ASP A 181 13.84 24.20 -5.57
C ASP A 181 14.92 24.78 -6.50
N ASN A 182 14.72 26.02 -6.96
CA ASN A 182 15.69 26.77 -7.76
C ASN A 182 17.06 26.93 -7.05
N LYS A 183 17.06 27.08 -5.72
CA LYS A 183 18.28 27.23 -4.90
C LYS A 183 19.03 25.90 -4.79
N TRP A 184 18.33 24.78 -4.69
CA TRP A 184 18.92 23.44 -4.67
C TRP A 184 19.58 23.09 -6.01
N GLU A 185 18.90 23.31 -7.14
CA GLU A 185 19.43 23.03 -8.47
C GLU A 185 20.71 23.81 -8.77
N LEU A 186 20.73 25.12 -8.46
CA LEU A 186 21.91 25.97 -8.63
C LEU A 186 23.09 25.50 -7.75
N GLN A 187 22.84 24.97 -6.55
CA GLN A 187 23.88 24.35 -5.73
C GLN A 187 24.35 23.01 -6.28
N PHE A 188 23.44 22.19 -6.81
CA PHE A 188 23.75 20.89 -7.42
C PHE A 188 24.63 21.06 -8.66
N GLU A 189 24.25 21.96 -9.57
CA GLU A 189 25.00 22.23 -10.81
C GLU A 189 26.38 22.84 -10.52
N LYS A 190 26.53 23.66 -9.46
CA LYS A 190 27.84 24.10 -8.95
C LYS A 190 28.69 22.92 -8.44
N LYS A 191 28.12 21.98 -7.67
CA LYS A 191 28.82 20.78 -7.17
C LYS A 191 29.25 19.87 -8.33
N LYS A 192 28.38 19.67 -9.31
CA LYS A 192 28.64 18.89 -10.53
C LYS A 192 29.80 19.47 -11.35
N LYS A 193 29.82 20.79 -11.60
CA LYS A 193 30.94 21.47 -12.29
C LYS A 193 32.27 21.34 -11.53
N MET A 194 32.25 21.43 -10.19
CA MET A 194 33.45 21.19 -9.37
C MET A 194 33.94 19.74 -9.44
N HIS A 195 33.02 18.77 -9.46
CA HIS A 195 33.35 17.35 -9.62
C HIS A 195 33.94 17.05 -11.01
N GLU A 196 33.34 17.60 -12.07
CA GLU A 196 33.85 17.49 -13.44
C GLU A 196 35.27 18.05 -13.57
N GLN A 197 35.58 19.17 -12.91
CA GLN A 197 36.94 19.72 -12.85
C GLN A 197 37.92 18.79 -12.11
N LEU A 198 37.51 18.16 -11.01
CA LEU A 198 38.34 17.18 -10.31
C LEU A 198 38.64 15.94 -11.17
N LEU A 199 37.66 15.47 -11.94
CA LEU A 199 37.83 14.37 -12.90
C LEU A 199 38.75 14.75 -14.07
N LYS A 200 38.62 15.97 -14.62
CA LYS A 200 39.56 16.48 -15.65
C LYS A 200 40.99 16.54 -15.12
N ASN A 201 41.19 17.09 -13.93
CA ASN A 201 42.50 17.13 -13.27
C ASN A 201 43.09 15.73 -12.99
N PHE A 202 42.23 14.73 -12.75
CA PHE A 202 42.65 13.33 -12.63
C PHE A 202 43.10 12.74 -13.98
N CYS A 203 42.33 12.95 -15.05
CA CYS A 203 42.67 12.50 -16.40
C CYS A 203 43.91 13.20 -16.98
N GLU A 204 44.15 14.46 -16.61
CA GLU A 204 45.31 15.27 -17.03
C GLU A 204 46.58 15.00 -16.19
N ALA A 205 46.51 14.14 -15.16
CA ALA A 205 47.63 13.86 -14.27
C ALA A 205 48.74 13.06 -14.97
N GLY A 206 49.89 13.72 -15.21
CA GLY A 206 51.05 13.12 -15.87
C GLY A 206 51.85 12.10 -15.03
N THR A 207 51.53 11.92 -13.75
CA THR A 207 52.19 10.92 -12.87
C THR A 207 51.14 10.10 -12.09
N LEU A 208 51.46 8.83 -11.80
CA LEU A 208 50.58 7.95 -11.03
C LEU A 208 50.35 8.45 -9.59
N ASP A 209 51.38 9.03 -8.97
CA ASP A 209 51.27 9.58 -7.60
C ASP A 209 50.35 10.80 -7.55
N ASP A 210 50.37 11.65 -8.60
CA ASP A 210 49.45 12.79 -8.69
C ASP A 210 48.04 12.36 -9.06
N ALA A 211 47.88 11.36 -9.94
CA ALA A 211 46.60 10.73 -10.21
C ALA A 211 45.99 10.14 -8.93
N PHE A 212 46.78 9.46 -8.08
CA PHE A 212 46.31 8.94 -6.80
C PHE A 212 45.88 10.05 -5.83
N LYS A 213 46.62 11.18 -5.76
CA LYS A 213 46.20 12.36 -4.97
C LYS A 213 44.91 12.99 -5.48
N TRP A 214 44.67 13.01 -6.79
CA TRP A 214 43.41 13.51 -7.36
C TRP A 214 42.26 12.53 -7.12
N MET A 215 42.50 11.22 -7.21
CA MET A 215 41.53 10.18 -6.86
C MET A 215 41.10 10.28 -5.39
N GLU A 216 42.02 10.49 -4.44
CA GLU A 216 41.65 10.74 -3.04
C GLU A 216 40.78 12.00 -2.86
N LYS A 217 41.03 13.07 -3.64
CA LYS A 217 40.23 14.30 -3.58
C LYS A 217 38.84 14.09 -4.18
N VAL A 218 38.73 13.33 -5.28
CA VAL A 218 37.44 12.93 -5.88
C VAL A 218 36.62 12.14 -4.86
N ASN A 219 37.18 11.07 -4.28
CA ASN A 219 36.49 10.27 -3.26
C ASN A 219 36.01 11.12 -2.06
N LYS A 220 36.88 11.99 -1.51
CA LYS A 220 36.52 12.90 -0.40
C LYS A 220 35.45 13.93 -0.80
N PHE A 221 35.37 14.32 -2.07
CA PHE A 221 34.34 15.22 -2.58
C PHE A 221 32.99 14.49 -2.71
N GLU A 222 32.99 13.29 -3.30
CA GLU A 222 31.82 12.43 -3.44
C GLU A 222 31.22 12.05 -2.08
N GLU A 223 32.04 11.56 -1.14
CA GLU A 223 31.60 11.21 0.23
C GLU A 223 30.94 12.37 0.98
N LYS A 224 31.32 13.62 0.65
CA LYS A 224 30.82 14.84 1.30
C LYS A 224 29.59 15.43 0.60
N HIS A 225 29.53 15.38 -0.73
CA HIS A 225 28.54 16.12 -1.53
C HIS A 225 27.57 15.25 -2.33
N PHE A 226 27.96 14.03 -2.67
CA PHE A 226 27.14 13.02 -3.38
C PHE A 226 26.99 11.75 -2.54
N LYS A 227 26.82 11.92 -1.23
CA LYS A 227 26.60 10.82 -0.31
C LYS A 227 25.26 10.16 -0.62
N LEU A 228 25.30 9.03 -1.33
CA LEU A 228 24.14 8.17 -1.55
C LEU A 228 23.46 7.84 -0.20
N PRO A 229 22.10 7.84 -0.16
CA PRO A 229 21.37 7.33 0.99
C PRO A 229 21.85 5.92 1.38
N LEU A 230 21.80 5.63 2.68
CA LEU A 230 22.34 4.39 3.26
C LEU A 230 21.73 3.14 2.63
N GLU A 231 20.49 3.25 2.16
CA GLU A 231 19.75 2.23 1.44
C GLU A 231 20.43 1.82 0.13
N TYR A 232 20.77 2.76 -0.75
CA TYR A 232 21.48 2.46 -2.00
C TYR A 232 22.89 1.93 -1.74
N ARG A 233 23.57 2.41 -0.68
CA ARG A 233 24.88 1.89 -0.29
C ARG A 233 24.80 0.41 0.12
N VAL A 234 23.83 0.06 0.97
CA VAL A 234 23.60 -1.35 1.39
C VAL A 234 23.20 -2.22 0.20
N ILE A 235 22.41 -1.70 -0.74
CA ILE A 235 22.05 -2.40 -1.99
C ILE A 235 23.30 -2.64 -2.84
N GLY A 236 24.14 -1.62 -3.07
CA GLY A 236 25.39 -1.75 -3.82
C GLY A 236 26.38 -2.72 -3.16
N ASP A 237 26.54 -2.66 -1.84
CA ASP A 237 27.36 -3.62 -1.08
C ASP A 237 26.83 -5.06 -1.25
N LEU A 238 25.50 -5.27 -1.22
CA LEU A 238 24.88 -6.57 -1.47
C LEU A 238 25.06 -7.06 -2.91
N MET A 239 24.98 -6.18 -3.92
CA MET A 239 25.21 -6.54 -5.33
C MET A 239 26.68 -6.91 -5.56
N ASN A 240 27.62 -6.17 -4.98
CA ASN A 240 29.05 -6.49 -5.04
C ASN A 240 29.38 -7.83 -4.39
N LEU A 241 28.73 -8.17 -3.26
CA LEU A 241 28.85 -9.48 -2.63
C LEU A 241 28.19 -10.59 -3.47
N LEU A 242 27.04 -10.31 -4.09
CA LEU A 242 26.31 -11.27 -4.93
C LEU A 242 27.13 -11.71 -6.16
N LYS A 243 27.88 -10.78 -6.78
CA LYS A 243 28.78 -11.05 -7.91
C LYS A 243 29.94 -12.01 -7.58
N VAL A 244 30.34 -12.10 -6.30
CA VAL A 244 31.45 -12.95 -5.85
C VAL A 244 30.96 -14.27 -5.23
N ALA A 245 29.68 -14.34 -4.83
CA ALA A 245 29.13 -15.48 -4.10
C ALA A 245 28.63 -16.61 -5.02
N GLU A 246 28.89 -17.86 -4.63
CA GLU A 246 28.43 -19.05 -5.33
C GLU A 246 27.44 -19.88 -4.50
N GLY A 247 26.59 -20.66 -5.18
CA GLY A 247 25.71 -21.66 -4.57
C GLY A 247 24.73 -21.08 -3.54
N LYS A 248 24.82 -21.54 -2.28
CA LYS A 248 23.86 -21.21 -1.22
C LYS A 248 23.96 -19.75 -0.76
N GLU A 249 25.16 -19.17 -0.81
CA GLU A 249 25.38 -17.78 -0.41
C GLU A 249 24.81 -16.82 -1.45
N LYS A 250 24.96 -17.13 -2.75
CA LYS A 250 24.30 -16.40 -3.85
C LYS A 250 22.78 -16.32 -3.63
N PHE A 251 22.13 -17.45 -3.34
CA PHE A 251 20.69 -17.48 -3.07
C PHE A 251 20.28 -16.63 -1.85
N ILE A 252 21.04 -16.68 -0.75
CA ILE A 252 20.75 -15.88 0.46
C ILE A 252 20.94 -14.39 0.18
N LEU A 253 21.99 -14.01 -0.56
CA LEU A 253 22.26 -12.63 -0.94
C LEU A 253 21.19 -12.09 -1.91
N GLN A 254 20.76 -12.87 -2.91
CA GLN A 254 19.67 -12.49 -3.82
C GLN A 254 18.36 -12.27 -3.04
N GLN A 255 18.03 -13.11 -2.05
CA GLN A 255 16.86 -12.88 -1.18
C GLN A 255 17.02 -11.65 -0.26
N LYS A 256 18.22 -11.35 0.23
CA LYS A 256 18.52 -10.12 1.00
C LYS A 256 18.38 -8.88 0.10
N LEU A 257 18.90 -8.92 -1.13
CA LEU A 257 18.82 -7.87 -2.16
C LEU A 257 17.37 -7.61 -2.59
N ASN A 258 16.62 -8.66 -2.97
CA ASN A 258 15.21 -8.57 -3.38
C ASN A 258 14.29 -8.11 -2.24
N ARG A 259 14.75 -8.15 -0.99
CA ARG A 259 14.07 -7.53 0.16
C ARG A 259 14.45 -6.05 0.31
N ALA A 260 15.72 -5.70 0.13
CA ALA A 260 16.19 -4.32 0.17
C ALA A 260 15.55 -3.48 -0.96
N MET A 261 15.56 -3.99 -2.21
CA MET A 261 14.94 -3.35 -3.37
C MET A 261 13.44 -3.08 -3.16
N ARG A 262 12.67 -4.04 -2.63
CA ARG A 262 11.24 -3.81 -2.32
C ARG A 262 11.01 -2.77 -1.22
N LEU A 263 11.92 -2.64 -0.26
CA LEU A 263 11.84 -1.61 0.78
C LEU A 263 12.20 -0.23 0.23
N LEU A 264 13.15 -0.16 -0.70
CA LEU A 264 13.50 1.05 -1.44
C LEU A 264 12.33 1.51 -2.33
N GLN A 265 11.81 0.64 -3.18
CA GLN A 265 10.66 0.91 -4.06
C GLN A 265 9.43 1.37 -3.26
N TRP A 266 9.17 0.78 -2.09
CA TRP A 266 8.10 1.25 -1.21
C TRP A 266 8.39 2.61 -0.58
N LYS A 267 9.65 2.96 -0.32
CA LYS A 267 10.02 4.28 0.19
C LYS A 267 9.83 5.33 -0.91
N GLU A 268 10.35 5.08 -2.11
CA GLU A 268 10.28 5.94 -3.29
C GLU A 268 8.84 6.16 -3.79
N ALA A 269 7.99 5.12 -3.75
CA ALA A 269 6.57 5.18 -4.12
C ALA A 269 5.66 5.81 -3.04
N TYR A 270 6.21 6.17 -1.88
CA TYR A 270 5.52 6.94 -0.84
C TYR A 270 6.31 8.19 -0.41
N ASP A 271 7.33 8.57 -1.19
CA ASP A 271 8.08 9.81 -0.98
C ASP A 271 7.26 10.98 -1.57
N PRO A 272 6.86 11.99 -0.78
CA PRO A 272 6.13 13.15 -1.30
C PRO A 272 7.01 14.03 -2.20
N ASN A 273 8.34 13.95 -2.08
CA ASN A 273 9.29 14.78 -2.82
C ASN A 273 9.73 14.11 -4.14
N ASN A 274 9.17 12.95 -4.49
CA ASN A 274 9.44 12.26 -5.75
C ASN A 274 8.45 12.74 -6.83
N PRO A 275 8.90 13.41 -7.92
CA PRO A 275 8.00 13.95 -8.94
C PRO A 275 7.15 12.86 -9.62
N ALA A 276 7.64 11.61 -9.70
CA ALA A 276 6.87 10.48 -10.23
C ALA A 276 5.65 10.10 -9.36
N ASN A 277 5.58 10.57 -8.12
CA ASN A 277 4.54 10.22 -7.14
C ASN A 277 3.44 11.30 -7.01
N TYR A 278 3.68 12.51 -7.53
CA TYR A 278 2.81 13.67 -7.33
C TYR A 278 1.36 13.43 -7.80
N GLY A 279 1.18 12.73 -8.93
CA GLY A 279 -0.14 12.37 -9.46
C GLY A 279 -0.87 11.25 -8.71
N VAL A 280 -0.15 10.34 -8.04
CA VAL A 280 -0.75 9.19 -7.33
C VAL A 280 -1.42 9.63 -6.03
N ILE A 281 -0.82 10.63 -5.35
CA ILE A 281 -1.33 11.17 -4.09
C ILE A 281 -2.62 11.99 -4.32
N GLN A 282 -2.66 12.81 -5.38
CA GLN A 282 -3.85 13.60 -5.74
C GLN A 282 -5.06 12.72 -6.12
N GLN A 283 -4.85 11.64 -6.88
CA GLN A 283 -5.93 10.68 -7.21
C GLN A 283 -6.55 9.98 -5.99
N GLN A 284 -5.88 9.98 -4.84
CA GLN A 284 -6.40 9.34 -3.62
C GLN A 284 -7.19 10.30 -2.70
N GLN A 285 -7.20 11.61 -3.00
CA GLN A 285 -7.94 12.62 -2.24
C GLN A 285 -9.22 13.13 -2.92
N VAL A 286 -9.43 12.85 -4.21
CA VAL A 286 -10.61 13.31 -4.96
C VAL A 286 -11.58 12.16 -5.24
N ASP A 287 -12.82 12.26 -4.72
CA ASP A 287 -13.92 11.34 -5.01
C ASP A 287 -14.42 11.48 -6.48
N PRO A 288 -15.00 10.43 -7.10
CA PRO A 288 -15.05 10.32 -8.55
C PRO A 288 -16.23 11.04 -9.22
N SER A 289 -15.92 12.00 -10.10
CA SER A 289 -16.88 12.54 -11.08
C SER A 289 -16.16 13.23 -12.25
N GLY A 290 -16.48 12.84 -13.49
CA GLY A 290 -16.05 13.50 -14.72
C GLY A 290 -15.18 12.61 -15.61
N ASP A 291 -15.73 12.19 -16.75
CA ASP A 291 -15.00 11.54 -17.83
C ASP A 291 -14.14 12.58 -18.58
N HIS A 292 -12.91 12.22 -18.98
CA HIS A 292 -12.24 12.82 -20.14
C HIS A 292 -11.27 11.81 -20.77
N GLU A 293 -11.17 11.90 -22.10
CA GLU A 293 -10.58 10.89 -22.99
C GLU A 293 -9.09 11.16 -23.30
N GLU A 294 -8.44 10.09 -23.78
CA GLU A 294 -7.32 10.03 -24.75
C GLU A 294 -6.34 11.22 -24.88
N GLY A 295 -5.05 10.94 -24.63
CA GLY A 295 -3.95 11.74 -25.20
C GLY A 295 -2.61 11.68 -24.47
N ALA A 296 -1.81 10.63 -24.71
CA ALA A 296 -0.33 10.63 -24.65
C ALA A 296 0.25 9.23 -24.92
N GLU A 297 0.26 8.80 -26.18
CA GLU A 297 1.30 7.89 -26.67
C GLU A 297 2.39 8.72 -27.37
N LEU A 298 3.59 8.13 -27.45
CA LEU A 298 4.84 8.65 -28.04
C LEU A 298 5.80 9.37 -27.08
N GLU A 299 7.09 9.12 -27.34
CA GLU A 299 8.29 9.64 -26.65
C GLU A 299 8.63 9.01 -25.29
N ASN A 300 9.24 7.81 -25.34
CA ASN A 300 10.54 7.54 -24.68
C ASN A 300 11.20 6.23 -25.14
N GLU A 301 11.30 6.03 -26.47
CA GLU A 301 12.25 5.08 -27.06
C GLU A 301 13.61 5.76 -27.28
N ASN A 302 14.50 5.84 -26.27
CA ASN A 302 15.92 6.16 -26.53
C ASN A 302 16.96 5.86 -25.41
N GLU A 303 16.59 5.31 -24.25
CA GLU A 303 17.55 5.04 -23.16
C GLU A 303 17.65 3.56 -22.75
N LYS A 304 18.17 2.70 -23.66
CA LYS A 304 18.82 1.44 -23.28
C LYS A 304 20.15 1.28 -24.03
N LYS A 305 21.27 1.61 -23.38
CA LYS A 305 22.62 1.09 -23.70
C LYS A 305 23.67 1.40 -22.61
N ILE A 306 24.33 0.32 -22.14
CA ILE A 306 25.70 0.21 -21.58
C ILE A 306 25.79 -0.26 -20.09
N VAL A 307 26.41 -1.44 -19.91
CA VAL A 307 26.78 -2.22 -18.67
C VAL A 307 25.61 -2.83 -17.85
N GLY A 308 25.58 -4.14 -17.51
CA GLY A 308 26.44 -5.25 -17.97
C GLY A 308 26.24 -6.61 -17.28
N ASN A 309 25.67 -7.57 -18.01
CA ASN A 309 25.97 -9.02 -18.05
C ASN A 309 25.79 -9.93 -16.81
N ASP A 310 25.07 -9.54 -15.75
CA ASP A 310 24.60 -10.49 -14.71
C ASP A 310 23.09 -10.37 -14.40
N ASP A 311 22.40 -9.37 -14.96
CA ASP A 311 20.98 -9.07 -14.71
C ASP A 311 20.03 -9.69 -15.78
N GLU A 312 20.58 -10.37 -16.80
CA GLU A 312 19.81 -10.87 -17.95
C GLU A 312 18.73 -11.88 -17.57
N GLU A 313 18.99 -12.86 -16.68
CA GLU A 313 17.99 -13.90 -16.34
C GLU A 313 16.75 -13.37 -15.56
N ASP A 314 16.93 -12.38 -14.66
CA ASP A 314 15.84 -11.81 -13.85
C ASP A 314 15.11 -10.65 -14.60
N GLU A 315 15.77 -9.91 -15.51
CA GLU A 315 15.08 -9.00 -16.45
C GLU A 315 14.32 -9.79 -17.51
N GLU A 316 14.90 -10.85 -18.09
CA GLU A 316 14.24 -11.72 -19.07
C GLU A 316 12.96 -12.34 -18.50
N GLU A 317 12.92 -12.85 -17.25
CA GLU A 317 11.67 -13.43 -16.70
C GLU A 317 10.56 -12.36 -16.49
N PHE A 318 10.92 -11.09 -16.23
CA PHE A 318 9.93 -10.03 -16.00
C PHE A 318 9.44 -9.40 -17.32
N ASP A 319 10.34 -9.16 -18.27
CA ASP A 319 9.97 -8.74 -19.63
C ASP A 319 9.16 -9.85 -20.33
N ASP A 320 9.53 -11.13 -20.20
CA ASP A 320 8.73 -12.29 -20.64
C ASP A 320 7.29 -12.23 -20.13
N MET A 321 7.08 -11.87 -18.86
CA MET A 321 5.74 -11.81 -18.26
C MET A 321 4.91 -10.67 -18.86
N LYS A 322 5.54 -9.50 -19.05
CA LYS A 322 4.91 -8.32 -19.65
C LYS A 322 4.59 -8.56 -21.13
N GLU A 323 5.49 -9.19 -21.88
CA GLU A 323 5.27 -9.60 -23.26
C GLU A 323 4.14 -10.63 -23.37
N ARG A 324 4.10 -11.66 -22.51
CA ARG A 324 3.00 -12.64 -22.50
C ARG A 324 1.64 -11.99 -22.22
N ASP A 325 1.57 -11.04 -21.29
CA ASP A 325 0.32 -10.32 -20.98
C ASP A 325 -0.08 -9.35 -22.12
N ASN A 326 0.88 -8.66 -22.77
CA ASN A 326 0.64 -7.84 -23.97
C ASN A 326 0.11 -8.67 -25.14
N ILE A 327 0.76 -9.81 -25.44
CA ILE A 327 0.34 -10.75 -26.49
C ILE A 327 -1.04 -11.34 -26.19
N LEU A 328 -1.39 -11.53 -24.91
CA LEU A 328 -2.73 -11.98 -24.51
C LEU A 328 -3.77 -10.88 -24.71
N LEU A 329 -3.45 -9.62 -24.39
CA LEU A 329 -4.33 -8.47 -24.59
C LEU A 329 -4.61 -8.22 -26.08
N GLU A 330 -3.58 -8.28 -26.93
CA GLU A 330 -3.71 -8.15 -28.39
C GLU A 330 -4.63 -9.25 -28.96
N LYS A 331 -4.49 -10.50 -28.50
CA LYS A 331 -5.36 -11.62 -28.90
C LYS A 331 -6.81 -11.42 -28.46
N LEU A 332 -7.05 -10.89 -27.27
CA LEU A 332 -8.41 -10.58 -26.80
C LEU A 332 -9.03 -9.47 -27.67
N ASN A 333 -8.33 -8.35 -27.87
CA ASN A 333 -8.78 -7.24 -28.71
C ASN A 333 -9.08 -7.72 -30.15
N ALA A 334 -8.26 -8.61 -30.71
CA ALA A 334 -8.48 -9.19 -32.04
C ALA A 334 -9.70 -10.12 -32.12
N ILE A 335 -10.12 -10.76 -31.02
CA ILE A 335 -11.34 -11.58 -30.97
C ILE A 335 -12.57 -10.71 -30.71
N ASP A 336 -12.49 -9.75 -29.79
CA ASP A 336 -13.60 -8.84 -29.50
C ASP A 336 -13.95 -7.99 -30.74
N LYS A 337 -12.95 -7.50 -31.50
CA LYS A 337 -13.18 -6.84 -32.80
C LYS A 337 -13.88 -7.74 -33.82
N LYS A 338 -13.49 -9.01 -33.93
CA LYS A 338 -14.18 -9.99 -34.81
C LYS A 338 -15.61 -10.26 -34.34
N LEU A 339 -15.85 -10.29 -33.02
CA LEU A 339 -17.20 -10.45 -32.46
C LEU A 339 -18.08 -9.25 -32.83
N GLU A 340 -17.58 -8.02 -32.73
CA GLU A 340 -18.31 -6.82 -33.15
C GLU A 340 -18.64 -6.84 -34.65
N GLU A 341 -17.66 -7.12 -35.52
CA GLU A 341 -17.85 -7.26 -36.95
C GLU A 341 -18.93 -8.32 -37.27
N LYS A 342 -18.88 -9.48 -36.62
CA LYS A 342 -19.82 -10.59 -36.83
C LYS A 342 -21.22 -10.32 -36.26
N LEU A 343 -21.33 -9.62 -35.13
CA LEU A 343 -22.61 -9.20 -34.58
C LEU A 343 -23.29 -8.18 -35.50
N ALA A 344 -22.54 -7.23 -36.07
CA ALA A 344 -23.05 -6.30 -37.07
C ALA A 344 -23.48 -7.02 -38.36
N GLU A 345 -22.76 -8.05 -38.82
CA GLU A 345 -23.21 -8.92 -39.92
C GLU A 345 -24.49 -9.70 -39.59
N LEU A 346 -24.66 -10.15 -38.34
CA LEU A 346 -25.82 -10.92 -37.90
C LEU A 346 -27.12 -10.12 -37.98
N ASP A 347 -27.11 -8.85 -37.56
CA ASP A 347 -28.29 -7.97 -37.54
C ASP A 347 -28.97 -7.82 -38.92
N TYR A 348 -28.21 -7.97 -40.01
CA TYR A 348 -28.71 -7.88 -41.38
C TYR A 348 -28.86 -9.24 -42.10
N THR A 349 -28.53 -10.37 -41.46
CA THR A 349 -28.49 -11.69 -42.12
C THR A 349 -29.49 -12.70 -41.54
N PHE A 350 -30.54 -12.98 -42.31
CA PHE A 350 -31.62 -13.88 -41.89
C PHE A 350 -31.50 -15.31 -42.47
N GLY A 351 -32.13 -16.28 -41.80
CA GLY A 351 -32.28 -17.65 -42.29
C GLY A 351 -31.05 -18.54 -42.05
N ARG A 352 -30.69 -19.39 -43.02
CA ARG A 352 -29.58 -20.35 -42.85
C ARG A 352 -28.21 -19.69 -42.71
N LYS A 353 -28.01 -18.49 -43.28
CA LYS A 353 -26.75 -17.74 -43.16
C LYS A 353 -26.58 -17.16 -41.75
N GLY A 354 -27.64 -16.53 -41.20
CA GLY A 354 -27.66 -16.05 -39.82
C GLY A 354 -27.31 -17.15 -38.82
N LYS A 355 -27.87 -18.36 -38.97
CA LYS A 355 -27.52 -19.51 -38.11
C LYS A 355 -26.05 -19.91 -38.12
N LEU A 356 -25.37 -19.80 -39.27
CA LEU A 356 -23.93 -20.07 -39.35
C LEU A 356 -23.11 -18.97 -38.68
N LEU A 357 -23.57 -17.71 -38.76
CA LEU A 357 -22.97 -16.59 -38.03
C LEU A 357 -23.22 -16.69 -36.52
N GLU A 358 -24.40 -17.12 -36.07
CA GLU A 358 -24.69 -17.43 -34.66
C GLU A 358 -23.76 -18.53 -34.09
N GLU A 359 -23.41 -19.51 -34.91
CA GLU A 359 -22.44 -20.56 -34.57
C GLU A 359 -21.00 -19.99 -34.54
N GLU A 360 -20.58 -19.21 -35.54
CA GLU A 360 -19.27 -18.55 -35.59
C GLU A 360 -19.05 -17.56 -34.42
N ILE A 361 -20.07 -16.77 -34.07
CA ILE A 361 -20.06 -15.86 -32.91
C ILE A 361 -19.96 -16.66 -31.59
N ARG A 362 -20.60 -17.82 -31.50
CA ARG A 362 -20.49 -18.69 -30.32
C ARG A 362 -19.08 -19.25 -30.18
N ASP A 363 -18.51 -19.74 -31.28
CA ASP A 363 -17.15 -20.27 -31.30
C ASP A 363 -16.12 -19.20 -30.92
N LEU A 364 -16.23 -17.97 -31.46
CA LEU A 364 -15.40 -16.82 -31.07
C LEU A 364 -15.58 -16.42 -29.60
N ALA A 365 -16.82 -16.43 -29.09
CA ALA A 365 -17.08 -16.16 -27.68
C ALA A 365 -16.52 -17.26 -26.76
N GLU A 366 -16.55 -18.53 -27.18
CA GLU A 366 -15.89 -19.64 -26.50
C GLU A 366 -14.36 -19.52 -26.54
N GLU A 367 -13.76 -19.06 -27.65
CA GLU A 367 -12.33 -18.76 -27.75
C GLU A 367 -11.92 -17.61 -26.79
N ARG A 368 -12.68 -16.50 -26.79
CA ARG A 368 -12.46 -15.37 -25.86
C ARG A 368 -12.58 -15.81 -24.41
N ASN A 369 -13.61 -16.61 -24.09
CA ASN A 369 -13.77 -17.19 -22.75
C ASN A 369 -12.63 -18.16 -22.40
N ALA A 370 -12.11 -18.95 -23.34
CA ALA A 370 -10.98 -19.85 -23.08
C ALA A 370 -9.66 -19.13 -22.78
N LEU A 371 -9.46 -17.93 -23.34
CA LEU A 371 -8.32 -17.06 -23.05
C LEU A 371 -8.49 -16.29 -21.73
N THR A 372 -9.69 -15.75 -21.44
CA THR A 372 -9.95 -15.01 -20.20
C THR A 372 -10.13 -15.92 -18.97
N GLU A 373 -10.74 -17.10 -19.14
CA GLU A 373 -10.79 -18.14 -18.12
C GLU A 373 -9.43 -18.83 -18.00
N LYS A 374 -8.47 -18.15 -17.35
CA LYS A 374 -7.43 -18.85 -16.56
C LYS A 374 -8.18 -19.83 -15.66
N LYS A 375 -8.25 -21.11 -16.08
CA LYS A 375 -9.00 -22.17 -15.39
C LYS A 375 -8.67 -22.12 -13.91
N ARG A 376 -9.60 -21.62 -13.11
CA ARG A 376 -9.54 -21.68 -11.64
C ARG A 376 -9.84 -23.11 -11.19
N THR A 377 -9.07 -24.07 -11.70
CA THR A 377 -8.84 -25.33 -10.99
C THR A 377 -8.27 -24.92 -9.63
N PRO A 378 -8.98 -25.16 -8.51
CA PRO A 378 -8.46 -24.82 -7.19
C PRO A 378 -7.09 -25.46 -7.05
N LEU A 379 -6.08 -24.64 -6.74
CA LEU A 379 -4.67 -24.96 -6.90
C LEU A 379 -4.24 -25.91 -5.76
N TYR A 380 -4.67 -27.17 -5.85
CA TYR A 380 -4.37 -28.25 -4.92
C TYR A 380 -2.91 -28.70 -5.08
N ARG A 381 -2.00 -27.93 -4.48
CA ARG A 381 -0.59 -28.33 -4.32
C ARG A 381 -0.54 -29.57 -3.42
N LYS A 382 -0.22 -30.72 -4.03
CA LYS A 382 0.07 -31.97 -3.31
C LYS A 382 1.21 -31.72 -2.30
N GLY A 383 1.09 -32.27 -1.10
CA GLY A 383 2.10 -32.13 -0.03
C GLY A 383 1.93 -30.92 0.90
N PHE A 384 0.86 -30.13 0.74
CA PHE A 384 0.48 -29.11 1.72
C PHE A 384 -0.84 -29.48 2.41
N ASP A 385 -0.79 -29.54 3.74
CA ASP A 385 -1.97 -29.67 4.59
C ASP A 385 -2.51 -28.29 4.97
N VAL A 386 -3.80 -28.25 5.28
CA VAL A 386 -4.54 -27.00 5.47
C VAL A 386 -5.39 -27.09 6.73
N ARG A 387 -5.22 -26.13 7.64
CA ARG A 387 -5.96 -26.03 8.90
C ARG A 387 -6.82 -24.76 8.90
N LEU A 388 -8.14 -24.95 9.08
CA LEU A 388 -9.08 -23.85 9.33
C LEU A 388 -8.86 -23.30 10.74
N ILE A 389 -8.64 -21.99 10.86
CA ILE A 389 -8.41 -21.33 12.15
C ILE A 389 -9.72 -20.73 12.68
N ASP A 390 -10.43 -19.97 11.85
CA ASP A 390 -11.63 -19.24 12.26
C ASP A 390 -12.55 -18.92 11.07
N VAL A 391 -13.87 -18.88 11.30
CA VAL A 391 -14.90 -18.48 10.33
C VAL A 391 -15.93 -17.60 11.02
N ASN A 392 -16.00 -16.33 10.60
CA ASN A 392 -16.95 -15.37 11.14
C ASN A 392 -17.99 -14.96 10.10
N ARG A 393 -19.24 -14.80 10.54
CA ARG A 393 -20.28 -14.10 9.78
C ARG A 393 -20.16 -12.59 10.07
N THR A 394 -19.99 -11.78 9.04
CA THR A 394 -19.88 -10.31 9.16
C THR A 394 -20.96 -9.64 8.32
N CYS A 395 -21.52 -8.52 8.78
CA CYS A 395 -22.61 -7.83 8.10
C CYS A 395 -22.24 -6.36 7.82
N LYS A 396 -22.61 -5.81 6.66
CA LYS A 396 -22.72 -4.37 6.43
C LYS A 396 -24.18 -3.98 6.56
N VAL A 397 -24.50 -3.03 7.43
CA VAL A 397 -25.85 -2.46 7.55
C VAL A 397 -26.01 -1.35 6.51
N THR A 398 -27.17 -1.28 5.85
CA THR A 398 -27.55 -0.23 4.89
C THR A 398 -29.02 0.15 5.12
N LYS A 399 -29.49 1.25 4.51
CA LYS A 399 -30.91 1.67 4.60
C LYS A 399 -31.90 0.57 4.16
N GLY A 400 -31.49 -0.29 3.23
CA GLY A 400 -32.29 -1.41 2.72
C GLY A 400 -32.14 -2.73 3.49
N GLY A 401 -31.34 -2.81 4.56
CA GLY A 401 -31.21 -4.02 5.38
C GLY A 401 -29.77 -4.36 5.78
N GLN A 402 -29.44 -5.66 5.85
CA GLN A 402 -28.12 -6.14 6.26
C GLN A 402 -27.51 -7.10 5.25
N VAL A 403 -26.43 -6.69 4.60
CA VAL A 403 -25.68 -7.52 3.65
C VAL A 403 -24.68 -8.39 4.41
N VAL A 404 -24.99 -9.69 4.49
CA VAL A 404 -24.17 -10.71 5.14
C VAL A 404 -23.04 -11.17 4.21
N LYS A 405 -21.82 -11.30 4.74
CA LYS A 405 -20.67 -11.95 4.08
C LYS A 405 -19.85 -12.73 5.11
N TYR A 406 -19.41 -13.93 4.76
CA TYR A 406 -18.58 -14.78 5.60
C TYR A 406 -17.10 -14.46 5.38
N THR A 407 -16.33 -14.40 6.46
CA THR A 407 -14.87 -14.29 6.43
C THR A 407 -14.27 -15.58 6.98
N ALA A 408 -13.32 -16.18 6.26
CA ALA A 408 -12.54 -17.32 6.73
C ALA A 408 -11.08 -16.90 6.94
N LEU A 409 -10.42 -17.54 7.92
CA LEU A 409 -9.00 -17.44 8.24
C LEU A 409 -8.43 -18.86 8.34
N MET A 410 -7.34 -19.12 7.64
CA MET A 410 -6.79 -20.46 7.45
C MET A 410 -5.26 -20.37 7.42
N ALA A 411 -4.60 -21.47 7.76
CA ALA A 411 -3.18 -21.67 7.50
C ALA A 411 -2.97 -22.91 6.63
N CYS A 412 -1.91 -22.92 5.85
CA CYS A 412 -1.43 -24.06 5.09
C CYS A 412 0.05 -24.32 5.42
N GLY A 413 0.53 -25.55 5.30
CA GLY A 413 1.94 -25.85 5.48
C GLY A 413 2.30 -27.28 5.10
N ASN A 414 3.57 -27.53 4.92
CA ASN A 414 4.09 -28.83 4.44
C ASN A 414 4.73 -29.69 5.53
N PHE A 415 4.66 -29.30 6.81
CA PHE A 415 5.38 -29.92 7.95
C PHE A 415 6.92 -29.90 7.84
N HIS A 416 7.49 -29.17 6.88
CA HIS A 416 8.93 -29.09 6.62
C HIS A 416 9.47 -27.64 6.70
N GLY A 417 8.83 -26.80 7.51
CA GLY A 417 9.21 -25.39 7.71
C GLY A 417 8.53 -24.40 6.76
N VAL A 418 7.79 -24.83 5.73
CA VAL A 418 7.05 -23.91 4.85
C VAL A 418 5.60 -23.79 5.32
N VAL A 419 5.18 -22.57 5.68
CA VAL A 419 3.81 -22.28 6.15
C VAL A 419 3.32 -20.95 5.58
N GLY A 420 2.07 -20.91 5.14
CA GLY A 420 1.36 -19.68 4.79
C GLY A 420 0.07 -19.50 5.55
N TYR A 421 -0.47 -18.29 5.53
CA TYR A 421 -1.80 -17.99 6.06
C TYR A 421 -2.50 -16.93 5.22
N ALA A 422 -3.83 -17.02 5.12
CA ALA A 422 -4.61 -16.02 4.42
C ALA A 422 -5.99 -15.81 5.06
N LYS A 423 -6.58 -14.67 4.71
CA LYS A 423 -7.95 -14.28 5.09
C LYS A 423 -8.68 -13.79 3.85
N ALA A 424 -9.89 -14.28 3.64
CA ALA A 424 -10.75 -13.87 2.54
C ALA A 424 -12.20 -13.69 3.01
N LYS A 425 -13.01 -13.05 2.16
CA LYS A 425 -14.41 -12.71 2.43
C LYS A 425 -15.26 -13.03 1.20
N ALA A 426 -16.39 -13.71 1.38
CA ALA A 426 -17.28 -14.14 0.30
C ALA A 426 -18.76 -14.13 0.74
N PRO A 427 -19.74 -14.17 -0.18
CA PRO A 427 -21.16 -14.25 0.19
C PRO A 427 -21.54 -15.58 0.87
N ALA A 428 -20.86 -16.68 0.55
CA ALA A 428 -21.10 -18.01 1.14
C ALA A 428 -19.81 -18.61 1.74
N VAL A 429 -19.96 -19.47 2.75
CA VAL A 429 -18.85 -20.14 3.45
C VAL A 429 -17.94 -20.97 2.52
N PRO A 430 -18.42 -21.90 1.66
CA PRO A 430 -17.53 -22.69 0.81
C PRO A 430 -16.72 -21.81 -0.16
N ILE A 431 -17.34 -20.78 -0.72
CA ILE A 431 -16.67 -19.79 -1.59
C ILE A 431 -15.60 -19.01 -0.80
N ALA A 432 -15.86 -18.69 0.49
CA ALA A 432 -14.85 -18.08 1.34
C ALA A 432 -13.66 -19.03 1.58
N LEU A 433 -13.93 -20.31 1.86
CA LEU A 433 -12.88 -21.31 2.10
C LEU A 433 -12.01 -21.53 0.86
N GLN A 434 -12.60 -21.65 -0.33
CA GLN A 434 -11.85 -21.74 -1.59
C GLN A 434 -10.96 -20.50 -1.82
N LYS A 435 -11.52 -19.30 -1.68
CA LYS A 435 -10.76 -18.04 -1.84
C LYS A 435 -9.66 -17.87 -0.80
N VAL A 436 -9.79 -18.44 0.40
CA VAL A 436 -8.69 -18.47 1.37
C VAL A 436 -7.64 -19.50 0.97
N HIS A 437 -8.06 -20.70 0.57
CA HIS A 437 -7.16 -21.79 0.16
C HIS A 437 -6.21 -21.33 -0.95
N GLU A 438 -6.73 -20.70 -2.00
CA GLU A 438 -5.92 -20.11 -3.09
C GLU A 438 -4.92 -19.07 -2.54
N LYS A 439 -5.40 -18.06 -1.78
CA LYS A 439 -4.55 -16.99 -1.20
C LYS A 439 -3.51 -17.47 -0.18
N CYS A 440 -3.71 -18.61 0.46
CA CYS A 440 -2.75 -19.20 1.39
C CYS A 440 -1.45 -19.60 0.65
N PHE A 441 -1.56 -20.10 -0.59
CA PHE A 441 -0.42 -20.56 -1.39
C PHE A 441 0.35 -19.44 -2.08
N GLU A 442 -0.22 -18.24 -2.14
CA GLU A 442 0.45 -17.00 -2.57
C GLU A 442 1.37 -16.45 -1.47
N ASN A 443 1.07 -16.73 -0.19
CA ASN A 443 1.70 -16.08 0.99
C ASN A 443 2.41 -17.12 1.88
N LEU A 444 3.38 -17.83 1.31
CA LEU A 444 4.20 -18.81 2.04
C LEU A 444 5.43 -18.15 2.68
N HIS A 445 5.76 -18.58 3.91
CA HIS A 445 6.98 -18.23 4.62
C HIS A 445 7.80 -19.51 4.89
N TYR A 446 9.11 -19.42 4.67
CA TYR A 446 10.07 -20.42 5.15
C TYR A 446 10.48 -20.09 6.58
N ILE A 447 10.45 -21.09 7.46
CA ILE A 447 10.72 -20.99 8.89
C ILE A 447 11.71 -22.09 9.27
N GLU A 448 12.88 -21.71 9.76
CA GLU A 448 13.89 -22.65 10.19
C GLU A 448 13.53 -23.35 11.50
N ARG A 449 13.88 -24.63 11.60
CA ARG A 449 13.56 -25.51 12.74
C ARG A 449 14.85 -26.02 13.37
N HIS A 450 15.08 -25.71 14.63
CA HIS A 450 16.20 -26.24 15.39
C HIS A 450 16.00 -27.74 15.62
N GLU A 451 17.00 -28.55 15.26
CA GLU A 451 16.96 -30.02 15.32
C GLU A 451 15.71 -30.64 14.65
N GLU A 452 15.13 -29.96 13.66
CA GLU A 452 13.85 -30.33 13.01
C GLU A 452 12.61 -30.42 13.93
N HIS A 453 12.70 -30.09 15.23
CA HIS A 453 11.60 -30.29 16.19
C HIS A 453 11.24 -29.09 17.06
N THR A 454 12.14 -28.12 17.27
CA THR A 454 11.93 -26.96 18.16
C THR A 454 12.46 -25.65 17.56
N ILE A 455 12.31 -24.55 18.30
CA ILE A 455 12.77 -23.20 17.93
C ILE A 455 14.17 -22.98 18.53
N ALA A 456 15.06 -22.21 17.86
CA ALA A 456 16.43 -22.01 18.33
C ALA A 456 16.53 -21.34 19.72
N HIS A 457 15.73 -20.30 19.97
CA HIS A 457 15.76 -19.56 21.23
C HIS A 457 14.36 -19.06 21.65
N ALA A 458 14.25 -18.56 22.89
CA ALA A 458 13.00 -18.02 23.40
C ALA A 458 12.74 -16.61 22.84
N ILE A 459 11.60 -16.38 22.20
CA ILE A 459 11.27 -15.12 21.55
C ILE A 459 9.92 -14.55 22.04
N GLN A 460 9.89 -13.24 22.21
CA GLN A 460 8.69 -12.46 22.52
C GLN A 460 8.44 -11.46 21.39
N THR A 461 7.26 -11.52 20.77
CA THR A 461 6.84 -10.50 19.78
C THR A 461 5.47 -9.93 20.08
N THR A 462 5.21 -8.77 19.49
CA THR A 462 3.94 -8.06 19.61
C THR A 462 3.40 -7.69 18.23
N TYR A 463 2.09 -7.89 18.08
CA TYR A 463 1.31 -7.37 16.95
C TYR A 463 0.06 -6.69 17.50
N LYS A 464 -0.01 -5.36 17.36
CA LYS A 464 -1.02 -4.51 18.00
C LYS A 464 -1.11 -4.82 19.51
N LYS A 465 -2.31 -5.07 20.05
CA LYS A 465 -2.55 -5.42 21.47
C LYS A 465 -2.43 -6.94 21.77
N THR A 466 -1.80 -7.72 20.90
CA THR A 466 -1.53 -9.16 21.11
C THR A 466 -0.03 -9.38 21.29
N LYS A 467 0.37 -9.95 22.44
CA LYS A 467 1.75 -10.37 22.72
C LYS A 467 1.83 -11.89 22.63
N VAL A 468 2.81 -12.41 21.90
CA VAL A 468 3.07 -13.86 21.78
C VAL A 468 4.47 -14.14 22.31
N TYR A 469 4.55 -15.18 23.14
CA TYR A 469 5.77 -15.72 23.69
C TYR A 469 5.93 -17.14 23.17
N LEU A 470 7.09 -17.46 22.61
CA LEU A 470 7.49 -18.79 22.20
C LEU A 470 8.75 -19.17 22.97
N TRP A 471 8.78 -20.38 23.54
CA TRP A 471 9.95 -20.93 24.21
C TRP A 471 10.29 -22.31 23.62
N PRO A 472 11.58 -22.62 23.43
CA PRO A 472 12.03 -23.95 23.06
C PRO A 472 11.63 -24.98 24.11
N ALA A 473 11.51 -26.24 23.68
CA ALA A 473 11.15 -27.33 24.57
C ALA A 473 11.91 -28.61 24.22
N LYS A 474 12.26 -29.37 25.25
CA LYS A 474 12.91 -30.68 25.11
C LYS A 474 12.02 -31.65 24.35
N THR A 475 12.63 -32.60 23.64
CA THR A 475 11.98 -33.57 22.74
C THR A 475 10.85 -34.39 23.36
N THR A 476 10.85 -34.55 24.69
CA THR A 476 9.83 -35.27 25.48
C THR A 476 8.63 -34.41 25.91
N THR A 477 8.62 -33.11 25.60
CA THR A 477 7.59 -32.18 26.13
C THR A 477 6.28 -32.22 25.34
N GLY A 478 6.38 -32.42 24.01
CA GLY A 478 5.31 -32.17 23.06
C GLY A 478 4.99 -30.68 22.87
N MET A 479 4.05 -30.40 21.98
CA MET A 479 3.50 -29.07 21.74
C MET A 479 2.64 -28.62 22.91
N LYS A 480 2.88 -27.43 23.45
CA LYS A 480 2.05 -26.82 24.51
C LYS A 480 1.72 -25.38 24.12
N ALA A 481 0.70 -25.25 23.28
CA ALA A 481 0.28 -23.99 22.68
C ALA A 481 -1.24 -23.77 22.78
N GLY A 482 -1.70 -22.56 22.47
CA GLY A 482 -3.12 -22.30 22.28
C GLY A 482 -3.52 -22.60 20.83
N ARG A 483 -4.69 -23.21 20.61
CA ARG A 483 -5.22 -23.71 19.32
C ARG A 483 -4.77 -22.97 18.04
N THR A 484 -4.88 -21.64 17.99
CA THR A 484 -4.46 -20.85 16.81
C THR A 484 -2.95 -20.91 16.55
N VAL A 485 -2.14 -20.86 17.61
CA VAL A 485 -0.68 -20.98 17.56
C VAL A 485 -0.28 -22.43 17.29
N GLU A 486 -0.95 -23.37 17.96
CA GLU A 486 -0.77 -24.81 17.81
C GLU A 486 -0.94 -25.26 16.35
N ASN A 487 -2.06 -24.93 15.71
CA ASN A 487 -2.32 -25.24 14.30
C ASN A 487 -1.22 -24.73 13.35
N ILE A 488 -0.60 -23.59 13.65
CA ILE A 488 0.45 -23.00 12.80
C ILE A 488 1.79 -23.72 13.03
N LEU A 489 2.15 -23.95 14.30
CA LEU A 489 3.39 -24.64 14.65
C LEU A 489 3.37 -26.12 14.23
N GLU A 490 2.20 -26.77 14.28
CA GLU A 490 1.95 -28.11 13.73
C GLU A 490 2.22 -28.12 12.22
N LEU A 491 1.57 -27.22 11.45
CA LEU A 491 1.78 -27.10 10.00
C LEU A 491 3.21 -26.72 9.59
N ALA A 492 3.96 -26.04 10.46
CA ALA A 492 5.39 -25.79 10.28
C ALA A 492 6.25 -27.04 10.44
N GLY A 493 5.76 -28.07 11.15
CA GLY A 493 6.54 -29.25 11.52
C GLY A 493 7.34 -29.07 12.81
N PHE A 494 6.98 -28.12 13.68
CA PHE A 494 7.46 -28.13 15.05
C PHE A 494 6.74 -29.23 15.85
N LYS A 495 7.48 -29.91 16.72
CA LYS A 495 6.94 -30.96 17.61
C LYS A 495 6.96 -30.52 19.08
N ASN A 496 7.94 -29.69 19.46
CA ASN A 496 8.21 -29.33 20.85
C ASN A 496 8.38 -27.81 21.00
N VAL A 497 7.28 -27.09 21.22
CA VAL A 497 7.31 -25.65 21.52
C VAL A 497 6.31 -25.35 22.64
N LYS A 498 6.69 -24.51 23.60
CA LYS A 498 5.77 -23.92 24.56
C LYS A 498 5.39 -22.52 24.09
N SER A 499 4.12 -22.16 24.15
CA SER A 499 3.71 -20.78 23.84
C SER A 499 2.73 -20.19 24.84
N LYS A 500 2.72 -18.86 24.93
CA LYS A 500 1.71 -18.10 25.67
C LYS A 500 1.30 -16.87 24.86
N VAL A 501 -0.01 -16.68 24.72
CA VAL A 501 -0.60 -15.46 24.17
C VAL A 501 -1.13 -14.61 25.32
N ILE A 502 -0.76 -13.33 25.36
CA ILE A 502 -1.14 -12.36 26.39
C ILE A 502 -1.76 -11.13 25.71
N GLY A 503 -2.81 -10.56 26.33
CA GLY A 503 -3.57 -9.44 25.77
C GLY A 503 -4.75 -9.90 24.89
N SER A 504 -4.89 -9.31 23.71
CA SER A 504 -6.01 -9.61 22.81
C SER A 504 -5.90 -11.02 22.21
N ARG A 505 -6.98 -11.79 22.32
CA ARG A 505 -7.10 -13.18 21.82
C ARG A 505 -7.74 -13.26 20.42
N ASN A 506 -7.76 -12.16 19.66
CA ASN A 506 -8.27 -12.17 18.29
C ASN A 506 -7.39 -13.11 17.43
N PRO A 507 -7.95 -14.15 16.78
CA PRO A 507 -7.16 -15.12 16.03
C PRO A 507 -6.36 -14.43 14.91
N HIS A 508 -6.93 -13.47 14.18
CA HIS A 508 -6.24 -12.77 13.10
C HIS A 508 -4.95 -12.05 13.57
N ASN A 509 -5.02 -11.35 14.71
CA ASN A 509 -3.84 -10.70 15.30
C ASN A 509 -2.85 -11.72 15.89
N THR A 510 -3.36 -12.85 16.39
CA THR A 510 -2.55 -13.92 16.96
C THR A 510 -1.74 -14.62 15.87
N VAL A 511 -2.34 -14.95 14.73
CA VAL A 511 -1.64 -15.46 13.54
C VAL A 511 -0.51 -14.49 13.14
N LYS A 512 -0.83 -13.21 12.93
CA LYS A 512 0.19 -12.21 12.56
C LYS A 512 1.33 -12.07 13.58
N ALA A 513 1.02 -12.15 14.87
CA ALA A 513 2.05 -12.15 15.92
C ALA A 513 2.94 -13.41 15.88
N VAL A 514 2.37 -14.59 15.60
CA VAL A 514 3.13 -15.85 15.47
C VAL A 514 4.06 -15.81 14.26
N PHE A 515 3.58 -15.41 13.07
CA PHE A 515 4.46 -15.27 11.90
C PHE A 515 5.55 -14.21 12.11
N LYS A 516 5.24 -13.08 12.77
CA LYS A 516 6.25 -12.11 13.20
C LYS A 516 7.24 -12.69 14.22
N ALA A 517 6.83 -13.62 15.08
CA ALA A 517 7.73 -14.32 15.99
C ALA A 517 8.67 -15.25 15.24
N LEU A 518 8.13 -16.13 14.40
CA LEU A 518 8.90 -17.15 13.69
C LEU A 518 9.89 -16.54 12.70
N ASN A 519 9.51 -15.50 11.97
CA ASN A 519 10.40 -14.78 11.05
C ASN A 519 11.45 -13.91 11.76
N ALA A 520 11.39 -13.78 13.09
CA ALA A 520 12.37 -13.07 13.91
C ALA A 520 13.25 -14.03 14.73
N VAL A 521 13.09 -15.35 14.57
CA VAL A 521 13.98 -16.35 15.17
C VAL A 521 15.27 -16.38 14.37
N GLU A 522 16.35 -15.97 15.02
CA GLU A 522 17.72 -16.10 14.52
C GLU A 522 18.31 -17.44 14.95
N THR A 523 18.93 -18.14 14.00
CA THR A 523 19.63 -19.40 14.22
C THR A 523 21.07 -19.17 14.69
N PRO A 524 21.76 -20.20 15.23
CA PRO A 524 23.19 -20.09 15.56
C PRO A 524 24.06 -19.68 14.36
N LYS A 525 23.64 -20.00 13.13
CA LYS A 525 24.34 -19.60 11.89
C LYS A 525 24.18 -18.12 11.61
N ASP A 526 22.96 -17.59 11.71
CA ASP A 526 22.69 -16.15 11.51
C ASP A 526 23.44 -15.29 12.55
N ILE A 527 23.52 -15.79 13.79
CA ILE A 527 24.28 -15.15 14.87
C ILE A 527 25.79 -15.20 14.56
N GLN A 528 26.30 -16.33 14.05
CA GLN A 528 27.70 -16.45 13.64
C GLN A 528 28.04 -15.50 12.47
N GLU A 529 27.16 -15.36 11.46
CA GLU A 529 27.30 -14.40 10.36
C GLU A 529 27.39 -12.96 10.89
N LYS A 530 26.48 -12.58 11.81
CA LYS A 530 26.42 -11.22 12.36
C LYS A 530 27.59 -10.81 13.26
N PHE A 531 28.12 -11.73 14.05
CA PHE A 531 29.12 -11.42 15.08
C PHE A 531 30.53 -11.95 14.77
N GLY A 532 30.70 -12.73 13.70
CA GLY A 532 31.99 -13.32 13.31
C GLY A 532 32.53 -14.34 14.32
N ARG A 533 31.68 -14.92 15.18
CA ARG A 533 32.07 -15.84 16.26
C ARG A 533 31.25 -17.12 16.20
N THR A 534 31.92 -18.27 16.23
CA THR A 534 31.27 -19.58 16.24
C THR A 534 30.41 -19.75 17.50
N VAL A 535 29.11 -19.95 17.31
CA VAL A 535 28.18 -20.26 18.41
C VAL A 535 28.25 -21.76 18.70
N VAL A 536 28.71 -22.13 19.90
CA VAL A 536 28.80 -23.52 20.35
C VAL A 536 27.85 -23.73 21.53
N GLU A 537 27.11 -24.84 21.53
CA GLU A 537 26.26 -25.19 22.65
C GLU A 537 27.10 -25.50 23.89
N LYS A 538 26.73 -24.90 25.03
CA LYS A 538 27.52 -24.97 26.27
C LYS A 538 27.81 -26.40 26.76
N HIS A 539 26.97 -27.37 26.41
CA HIS A 539 27.12 -28.77 26.82
C HIS A 539 28.13 -29.56 25.94
N LEU A 540 28.56 -29.01 24.80
CA LEU A 540 29.63 -29.56 23.95
C LEU A 540 31.03 -29.05 24.37
N LEU A 541 31.08 -28.16 25.37
CA LEU A 541 32.31 -27.57 25.93
C LEU A 541 32.70 -28.19 27.29
N GLN A 542 32.11 -29.34 27.67
CA GLN A 542 32.32 -30.03 28.95
C GLN A 542 33.01 -31.38 28.77
#